data_AF-A0A949HGU0-F1
#
_entry.id   AF-A0A949HGU0-F1
#
_cell.length_a   1.000
_cell.length_b   1.000
_cell.length_c   1.000
_cell.angle_alpha   90.00
_cell.angle_beta   90.00
_cell.angle_gamma   90.00
#
_symmetry.space_group_name_H-M   'P 1'
#
loop_
_entity.id
_entity.type
_entity.pdbx_description
1 polymer ?
#
loop_
_entity_poly.entity_id
_entity_poly.type
_entity_poly.pdbx_seq_one_letter_code
_entity_poly.pdbx_strand_id
1 'polypeptide(L)'
;MGESDQATRAQLGRLDRIEAELNRLLAEVRAASAEIAAEIGRLRVEIPDLPAPAPTPLAEPPVGGDAPEGDVEGARLVALELVMRGEGDEEARRHLESTFPGVDAAAVLEQTRATIGS
;
A
#
# COMPACT_ATOMS: atom_id res chain seq x y z
N MET A 1 21.46 6.71 50.24
CA MET A 1 21.85 5.87 49.08
C MET A 1 20.77 4.86 48.65
N GLY A 2 19.71 4.55 49.43
CA GLY A 2 18.77 3.48 49.08
C GLY A 2 17.67 3.79 48.05
N GLU A 3 17.18 5.03 47.94
CA GLU A 3 16.05 5.38 47.05
C GLU A 3 16.42 5.33 45.56
N SER A 4 17.63 5.76 45.21
CA SER A 4 18.09 5.79 43.82
C SER A 4 18.24 4.36 43.25
N ASP A 5 18.80 3.44 44.05
CA ASP A 5 18.90 2.02 43.70
C ASP A 5 17.55 1.35 43.54
N GLN A 6 16.54 1.75 44.33
CA GLN A 6 15.19 1.20 44.23
C GLN A 6 14.47 1.68 42.97
N ALA A 7 14.65 2.96 42.60
CA ALA A 7 14.12 3.51 41.36
C ALA A 7 14.74 2.86 40.12
N THR A 8 16.07 2.66 40.10
CA THR A 8 16.75 1.99 38.98
C THR A 8 16.31 0.53 38.83
N ARG A 9 16.15 -0.21 39.93
CA ARG A 9 15.62 -1.59 39.88
C ARG A 9 14.19 -1.65 39.34
N ALA A 10 13.34 -0.68 39.72
CA ALA A 10 11.98 -0.60 39.21
C ALA A 10 11.94 -0.28 37.71
N GLN A 11 12.86 0.55 37.21
CA GLN A 11 12.99 0.84 35.78
C GLN A 11 13.49 -0.37 34.98
N LEU A 12 14.50 -1.10 35.48
CA LEU A 12 14.97 -2.33 34.85
C LEU A 12 13.86 -3.39 34.76
N GLY A 13 13.10 -3.59 35.84
CA GLY A 13 11.96 -4.52 35.80
C GLY A 13 10.83 -4.10 34.85
N ARG A 14 10.71 -2.81 34.51
CA ARG A 14 9.80 -2.35 33.45
C ARG A 14 10.34 -2.66 32.06
N LEU A 15 11.65 -2.47 31.84
CA LEU A 15 12.30 -2.80 30.57
C LEU A 15 12.22 -4.31 30.29
N ASP A 16 12.47 -5.16 31.29
CA ASP A 16 12.34 -6.62 31.15
C ASP A 16 10.91 -7.03 30.75
N ARG A 17 9.90 -6.36 31.31
CA ARG A 17 8.49 -6.61 30.97
C ARG A 17 8.17 -6.18 29.54
N ILE A 18 8.64 -5.00 29.13
CA ILE A 18 8.46 -4.51 27.76
C ILE A 18 9.15 -5.44 26.75
N GLU A 19 10.36 -5.92 27.07
CA GLU A 19 11.08 -6.86 26.21
C GLU A 19 10.31 -8.20 26.08
N ALA A 20 9.76 -8.71 27.18
CA ALA A 20 8.92 -9.91 27.13
C ALA A 20 7.64 -9.70 26.29
N GLU A 21 6.99 -8.55 26.40
CA GLU A 21 5.80 -8.20 25.61
C GLU A 21 6.13 -8.05 24.12
N LEU A 22 7.26 -7.41 23.77
CA LEU A 22 7.72 -7.28 22.39
C LEU A 22 8.08 -8.63 21.77
N ASN A 23 8.77 -9.49 22.51
CA ASN A 23 9.10 -10.84 22.04
C ASN A 23 7.84 -11.67 21.80
N ARG A 24 6.83 -11.53 22.67
CA ARG A 24 5.53 -12.17 22.49
C ARG A 24 4.83 -11.65 21.23
N LEU A 25 4.75 -10.33 21.06
CA LEU A 25 4.13 -9.72 19.88
C LEU A 25 4.83 -10.14 18.58
N LEU A 26 6.16 -10.18 18.58
CA LEU A 26 6.94 -10.64 17.44
C LEU A 26 6.62 -12.11 17.08
N ALA A 27 6.46 -12.97 18.09
CA ALA A 27 6.06 -14.36 17.87
C ALA A 27 4.65 -14.47 17.30
N GLU A 28 3.70 -13.68 17.81
CA GLU A 28 2.32 -13.61 17.31
C GLU A 28 2.27 -13.14 15.85
N VAL A 29 3.03 -12.08 15.50
CA VAL A 29 3.12 -11.57 14.11
C VAL A 29 3.73 -12.61 13.17
N ARG A 30 4.79 -13.31 13.60
CA ARG A 30 5.41 -14.37 12.80
C ARG A 30 4.45 -15.54 12.56
N ALA A 31 3.68 -15.93 13.57
CA ALA A 31 2.68 -16.97 13.44
C ALA A 31 1.57 -16.57 12.46
N ALA A 32 1.03 -15.35 12.60
CA ALA A 32 0.00 -14.82 11.69
C ALA A 32 0.51 -14.72 10.25
N SER A 33 1.75 -14.25 10.06
CA SER A 33 2.37 -14.19 8.73
C SER A 33 2.53 -15.56 8.08
N ALA A 34 2.93 -16.58 8.86
CA ALA A 34 3.04 -17.95 8.36
C ALA A 34 1.67 -18.55 7.99
N GLU A 35 0.62 -18.23 8.76
CA GLU A 35 -0.75 -18.65 8.49
C GLU A 35 -1.29 -18.04 7.20
N ILE A 36 -1.13 -16.73 7.02
CA ILE A 36 -1.51 -16.02 5.79
C ILE A 36 -0.76 -16.59 4.58
N ALA A 37 0.55 -16.84 4.70
CA ALA A 37 1.33 -17.43 3.63
C ALA A 37 0.83 -18.84 3.25
N ALA A 38 0.45 -19.64 4.26
CA ALA A 38 -0.13 -20.96 4.04
C ALA A 38 -1.53 -20.90 3.41
N GLU A 39 -2.34 -19.90 3.75
CA GLU A 39 -3.68 -19.70 3.19
C GLU A 39 -3.60 -19.20 1.74
N ILE A 40 -2.71 -18.27 1.42
CA ILE A 40 -2.41 -17.85 0.04
C ILE A 40 -1.91 -19.04 -0.77
N GLY A 41 -1.04 -19.88 -0.20
CA GLY A 41 -0.57 -21.10 -0.84
C GLY A 41 -1.72 -22.06 -1.17
N ARG A 42 -2.65 -22.25 -0.24
CA ARG A 42 -3.85 -23.07 -0.44
C ARG A 42 -4.77 -22.49 -1.53
N LEU A 43 -5.08 -21.20 -1.48
CA LEU A 43 -5.89 -20.53 -2.51
C LEU A 43 -5.27 -20.66 -3.91
N ARG A 44 -3.94 -20.55 -4.03
CA ARG A 44 -3.25 -20.75 -5.31
C ARG A 44 -3.36 -22.18 -5.85
N VAL A 45 -3.44 -23.17 -4.96
CA VAL A 45 -3.59 -24.58 -5.34
C VAL A 45 -5.04 -24.96 -5.60
N GLU A 46 -6.00 -24.30 -4.94
CA GLU A 46 -7.45 -24.48 -5.14
C GLU A 46 -8.00 -23.72 -6.36
N ILE A 47 -7.20 -22.82 -6.93
CA ILE A 47 -7.42 -22.22 -8.25
C ILE A 47 -6.45 -22.84 -9.29
N PRO A 48 -6.45 -24.17 -9.55
CA PRO A 48 -5.59 -24.70 -10.61
C PRO A 48 -6.27 -24.63 -11.98
N ASP A 49 -7.57 -24.27 -12.06
CA ASP A 49 -8.34 -24.40 -13.30
C ASP A 49 -9.58 -23.47 -13.37
N LEU A 50 -9.52 -22.29 -12.75
CA LEU A 50 -10.34 -21.21 -13.32
C LEU A 50 -9.71 -20.92 -14.69
N PRO A 51 -10.46 -20.97 -15.80
CA PRO A 51 -9.93 -20.49 -17.06
C PRO A 51 -9.34 -19.12 -16.75
N ALA A 52 -8.04 -18.95 -17.05
CA ALA A 52 -7.42 -17.64 -17.00
C ALA A 52 -8.46 -16.69 -17.61
N PRO A 53 -8.94 -15.66 -16.91
CA PRO A 53 -9.92 -14.75 -17.48
C PRO A 53 -9.35 -14.37 -18.83
N ALA A 54 -10.01 -14.82 -19.91
CA ALA A 54 -9.50 -14.71 -21.28
C ALA A 54 -9.04 -13.29 -21.41
N PRO A 55 -7.73 -13.02 -21.58
CA PRO A 55 -7.06 -11.84 -21.05
C PRO A 55 -8.04 -10.70 -21.09
N THR A 56 -8.75 -10.48 -19.97
CA THR A 56 -9.30 -9.15 -19.76
C THR A 56 -8.02 -8.37 -19.85
N PRO A 57 -7.89 -7.40 -20.76
CA PRO A 57 -6.73 -6.56 -20.71
C PRO A 57 -6.70 -6.05 -19.27
N LEU A 58 -5.83 -6.64 -18.43
CA LEU A 58 -4.94 -5.86 -17.61
C LEU A 58 -4.29 -5.02 -18.68
N ALA A 59 -4.97 -3.92 -19.03
CA ALA A 59 -4.31 -2.80 -19.58
C ALA A 59 -3.15 -2.65 -18.60
N GLU A 60 -1.94 -2.93 -19.07
CA GLU A 60 -0.78 -2.14 -18.69
C GLU A 60 -1.36 -0.76 -18.37
N PRO A 61 -1.24 -0.24 -17.13
CA PRO A 61 -1.94 0.98 -16.73
C PRO A 61 -1.72 1.97 -17.86
N PRO A 62 -2.73 2.37 -18.67
CA PRO A 62 -2.55 2.64 -20.10
C PRO A 62 -1.31 3.52 -20.32
N VAL A 63 -0.12 2.92 -20.50
CA VAL A 63 1.09 3.71 -20.68
C VAL A 63 1.15 3.88 -22.18
N GLY A 64 0.29 4.77 -22.65
CA GLY A 64 0.19 5.17 -24.05
C GLY A 64 -0.97 4.54 -24.81
N GLY A 65 -1.82 5.41 -25.34
CA GLY A 65 -2.50 5.19 -26.62
C GLY A 65 -4.02 5.08 -26.56
N ASP A 66 -4.56 4.21 -25.69
CA ASP A 66 -5.94 3.70 -25.82
C ASP A 66 -6.85 3.96 -24.61
N ALA A 67 -6.50 4.86 -23.68
CA ALA A 67 -7.43 5.20 -22.61
C ALA A 67 -8.69 5.90 -23.20
N PRO A 68 -9.91 5.51 -22.77
CA PRO A 68 -11.12 6.18 -23.22
C PRO A 68 -11.06 7.67 -22.86
N GLU A 69 -11.38 8.53 -23.81
CA GLU A 69 -11.47 9.98 -23.61
C GLU A 69 -12.44 10.26 -22.43
N GLY A 70 -11.97 10.97 -21.41
CA GLY A 70 -12.77 11.26 -20.21
C GLY A 70 -12.87 10.14 -19.16
N ASP A 71 -12.01 9.12 -19.18
CA ASP A 71 -11.95 8.11 -18.10
C ASP A 71 -11.31 8.67 -16.81
N VAL A 72 -12.13 9.34 -16.00
CA VAL A 72 -11.74 9.94 -14.72
C VAL A 72 -11.33 8.88 -13.68
N GLU A 73 -11.93 7.68 -13.73
CA GLU A 73 -11.65 6.63 -12.75
C GLU A 73 -10.31 5.97 -13.03
N GLY A 74 -10.01 5.71 -14.31
CA GLY A 74 -8.67 5.32 -14.76
C GLY A 74 -7.62 6.38 -14.43
N ALA A 75 -7.92 7.66 -14.68
CA ALA A 75 -7.01 8.76 -14.35
C ALA A 75 -6.69 8.87 -12.86
N ARG A 76 -7.67 8.59 -11.97
CA ARG A 76 -7.46 8.57 -10.51
C ARG A 76 -6.53 7.46 -10.06
N LEU A 77 -6.64 6.26 -10.65
CA LEU A 77 -5.75 5.14 -10.33
C LEU A 77 -4.32 5.44 -10.74
N VAL A 78 -4.13 5.98 -11.95
CA VAL A 78 -2.81 6.40 -12.43
C VAL A 78 -2.27 7.55 -11.58
N ALA A 79 -3.10 8.54 -11.23
CA ALA A 79 -2.70 9.62 -10.33
C ALA A 79 -2.22 9.10 -8.95
N LEU A 80 -2.91 8.11 -8.39
CA LEU A 80 -2.52 7.47 -7.13
C LEU A 80 -1.16 6.79 -7.24
N GLU A 81 -0.92 6.05 -8.31
CA GLU A 81 0.36 5.42 -8.58
C GLU A 81 1.50 6.45 -8.67
N LEU A 82 1.30 7.52 -9.45
CA LEU A 82 2.30 8.58 -9.66
C LEU A 82 2.64 9.31 -8.35
N VAL A 83 1.61 9.63 -7.53
CA VAL A 83 1.80 10.26 -6.22
C VAL A 83 2.54 9.31 -5.26
N MET A 84 2.19 8.01 -5.22
CA MET A 84 2.89 7.02 -4.38
C MET A 84 4.35 6.81 -4.79
N ARG A 85 4.67 6.98 -6.08
CA ARG A 85 6.05 6.95 -6.59
C ARG A 85 6.84 8.21 -6.23
N GLY A 86 6.17 9.28 -5.81
CA GLY A 86 6.78 10.57 -5.51
C GLY A 86 7.10 11.38 -6.76
N GLU A 87 6.39 11.15 -7.87
CA GLU A 87 6.54 11.98 -9.07
C GLU A 87 6.10 13.43 -8.80
N GLY A 88 6.78 14.38 -9.45
CA GLY A 88 6.47 15.80 -9.34
C GLY A 88 5.13 16.13 -9.99
N ASP A 89 4.37 17.07 -9.43
CA ASP A 89 3.03 17.42 -9.90
C ASP A 89 2.95 17.77 -11.38
N GLU A 90 3.97 18.49 -11.89
CA GLU A 90 4.01 18.89 -13.29
C GLU A 90 4.26 17.70 -14.23
N GLU A 91 5.01 16.69 -13.77
CA GLU A 91 5.30 15.47 -14.54
C GLU A 91 4.12 14.51 -14.52
N ALA A 92 3.51 14.33 -13.34
CA ALA A 92 2.29 13.56 -13.18
C ALA A 92 1.12 14.16 -13.97
N ARG A 93 0.97 15.50 -13.98
CA ARG A 93 -0.05 16.19 -14.77
C ARG A 93 0.13 15.97 -16.25
N ARG A 94 1.37 16.12 -16.75
CA ARG A 94 1.69 15.87 -18.16
C ARG A 94 1.41 14.41 -18.56
N HIS A 95 1.71 13.47 -17.67
CA HIS A 95 1.41 12.05 -17.87
C HIS A 95 -0.10 11.80 -17.98
N LEU A 96 -0.89 12.39 -17.08
CA LEU A 96 -2.34 12.26 -17.08
C LEU A 96 -2.99 12.94 -18.30
N GLU A 97 -2.56 14.14 -18.68
CA GLU A 97 -3.07 14.86 -19.86
C GLU A 97 -2.76 14.11 -21.17
N SER A 98 -1.58 13.47 -21.24
CA SER A 98 -1.20 12.66 -22.40
C SER A 98 -1.93 11.32 -22.46
N THR A 99 -2.29 10.76 -21.30
CA THR A 99 -2.87 9.42 -21.21
C THR A 99 -4.39 9.46 -21.25
N PHE A 100 -5.00 10.45 -20.60
CA PHE A 100 -6.44 10.62 -20.44
C PHE A 100 -6.88 11.99 -21.00
N PRO A 101 -6.93 12.14 -22.33
CA PRO A 101 -7.43 13.36 -22.93
C PRO A 101 -8.87 13.64 -22.48
N GLY A 102 -9.17 14.91 -22.20
CA GLY A 102 -10.49 15.35 -21.72
C GLY A 102 -10.70 15.22 -20.20
N VAL A 103 -9.75 14.67 -19.46
CA VAL A 103 -9.76 14.66 -17.99
C VAL A 103 -9.06 15.90 -17.43
N ASP A 104 -9.64 16.50 -16.39
CA ASP A 104 -8.98 17.55 -15.61
C ASP A 104 -7.92 16.93 -14.68
N ALA A 105 -6.69 16.80 -15.21
CA ALA A 105 -5.56 16.22 -14.51
C ALA A 105 -5.23 16.94 -13.20
N ALA A 106 -5.44 18.26 -13.12
CA ALA A 106 -5.19 19.03 -11.91
C ALA A 106 -6.18 18.66 -10.80
N ALA A 107 -7.48 18.62 -11.12
CA ALA A 107 -8.52 18.22 -10.18
C ALA A 107 -8.34 16.76 -9.70
N VAL A 108 -7.92 15.86 -10.58
CA VAL A 108 -7.67 14.45 -10.24
C VAL A 108 -6.48 14.31 -9.28
N LEU A 109 -5.37 15.00 -9.54
CA LEU A 109 -4.19 14.97 -8.66
C LEU A 109 -4.48 15.56 -7.28
N GLU A 110 -5.23 16.67 -7.23
CA GLU A 110 -5.64 17.30 -5.97
C GLU A 110 -6.49 16.35 -5.11
N GLN A 111 -7.53 15.74 -5.70
CA GLN A 111 -8.39 14.79 -5.00
C GLN A 111 -7.63 13.56 -4.50
N THR A 112 -6.69 13.06 -5.31
CA THR A 112 -5.86 11.91 -4.97
C THR A 112 -4.97 12.22 -3.76
N ARG A 113 -4.31 13.38 -3.74
CA ARG A 113 -3.47 13.80 -2.61
C ARG A 113 -4.27 14.08 -1.35
N ALA A 114 -5.46 14.68 -1.47
CA ALA A 114 -6.36 14.89 -0.33
C ALA A 114 -6.79 13.57 0.33
N THR A 115 -6.91 12.50 -0.48
CA THR A 115 -7.25 11.14 0.01
C THR A 115 -6.08 10.48 0.74
N ILE A 116 -4.83 10.67 0.28
CA ILE A 116 -3.63 10.09 0.90
C ILE A 116 -3.20 10.87 2.16
N GLY A 117 -3.45 12.18 2.18
CA GLY A 117 -3.11 13.07 3.30
C GLY A 117 -4.12 13.13 4.45
N SER A 118 -5.26 12.42 4.33
CA SER A 118 -6.26 12.26 5.40
C SER A 118 -6.03 10.98 6.19
#